data_AF-A0A091G411-F1
#
_entry.id   AF-A0A091G411-F1
#
_cell.length_a   1.000
_cell.length_b   1.000
_cell.length_c   1.000
_cell.angle_alpha   90.00
_cell.angle_beta   90.00
_cell.angle_gamma   90.00
#
_symmetry.space_group_name_H-M   'P 1'
#
loop_
_entity.id
_entity.type
_entity.pdbx_description
1 polymer ?
#
loop_
_entity_poly.entity_id
_entity_poly.type
_entity_poly.pdbx_seq_one_letter_code
_entity_poly.pdbx_strand_id
1 'polypeptide(L)'
;MRKALAYKYLMENRKPIIGDDSLIAGTTTSKKVGCPLYPEGSAVIIWNELITMPHRTYNPFDISEETRELLHNDIFVTLNRDMQLELIERAEYGI
;
A
#
# COMPACT_ATOMS: atom_id res chain seq x y z
N MET A 1 -14.77 10.28 8.21
CA MET A 1 -14.32 9.34 9.28
C MET A 1 -13.56 8.10 8.77
N ARG A 2 -13.77 7.58 7.55
CA ARG A 2 -13.10 6.37 7.02
C ARG A 2 -11.57 6.36 7.14
N LYS A 3 -10.88 7.42 6.69
CA LYS A 3 -9.41 7.50 6.75
C LYS A 3 -8.85 7.40 8.19
N ALA A 4 -9.51 8.04 9.15
CA ALA A 4 -9.11 7.99 10.55
C ALA A 4 -9.29 6.57 11.14
N LEU A 5 -10.38 5.89 10.78
CA LEU A 5 -10.63 4.50 11.21
C LEU A 5 -9.64 3.52 10.57
N ALA A 6 -9.32 3.68 9.28
CA ALA A 6 -8.30 2.88 8.61
C ALA A 6 -6.92 3.08 9.25
N TYR A 7 -6.56 4.34 9.55
CA TYR A 7 -5.31 4.65 10.27
C TYR A 7 -5.29 4.05 11.68
N LYS A 8 -6.39 4.16 12.44
CA LYS A 8 -6.52 3.53 13.76
C LYS A 8 -6.31 2.02 13.66
N TYR A 9 -7.02 1.35 12.75
CA TYR A 9 -6.91 -0.08 12.52
C TYR A 9 -5.47 -0.48 12.17
N LEU A 10 -4.82 0.26 11.25
CA LEU A 10 -3.42 0.04 10.90
C LEU A 10 -2.53 0.12 12.15
N MET A 11 -2.69 1.16 12.97
CA MET A 11 -1.86 1.38 14.15
C MET A 11 -2.11 0.34 15.26
N GLU A 12 -3.34 -0.15 15.40
CA GLU A 12 -3.70 -1.19 16.38
C GLU A 12 -3.23 -2.59 15.97
N ASN A 13 -3.12 -2.88 14.67
CA ASN A 13 -2.84 -4.24 14.16
C ASN A 13 -1.43 -4.42 13.58
N ARG A 14 -0.73 -3.32 13.27
CA ARG A 14 0.64 -3.44 12.74
C ARG A 14 1.59 -3.94 13.83
N LYS A 15 2.46 -4.89 13.46
CA LYS A 15 3.57 -5.27 14.33
C LYS A 15 4.61 -4.15 14.37
N PRO A 16 4.93 -3.57 15.55
CA PRO A 16 6.00 -2.59 15.65
C PRO A 16 7.35 -3.27 15.41
N ILE A 17 8.24 -2.56 14.74
CA ILE A 17 9.63 -2.99 14.51
C ILE A 17 10.53 -1.94 15.14
N ILE A 18 11.51 -2.39 15.91
CA ILE A 18 12.59 -1.59 16.47
C ILE A 18 13.86 -2.17 15.85
N GLY A 19 14.62 -1.33 15.16
CA GLY A 19 15.88 -1.78 14.58
C GLY A 19 16.91 -2.07 15.68
N ASP A 20 17.73 -3.10 15.47
CA ASP A 20 18.70 -3.59 16.48
C ASP A 20 19.65 -2.48 16.97
N ASP A 21 20.07 -1.59 16.06
CA ASP A 21 20.97 -0.46 16.34
C ASP A 21 20.23 0.89 16.46
N SER A 22 18.90 0.88 16.59
CA SER A 22 18.11 2.09 16.63
C SER A 22 17.89 2.58 18.06
N LEU A 23 18.29 3.82 18.34
CA LEU A 23 17.95 4.49 19.60
C LEU A 23 16.47 4.93 19.65
N ILE A 24 15.77 4.94 18.51
CA ILE A 24 14.37 5.36 18.39
C ILE A 24 13.52 4.17 17.93
N ALA A 25 12.41 3.96 18.62
CA ALA A 25 11.45 2.91 18.26
C ALA A 25 10.61 3.31 17.05
N GLY A 26 10.36 2.35 16.16
CA GLY A 26 9.38 2.46 15.10
C GLY A 26 9.96 2.42 13.69
N THR A 27 9.13 1.91 12.78
CA THR A 27 9.33 1.93 11.33
C THR A 27 8.06 2.44 10.65
N THR A 28 8.14 2.78 9.37
CA THR A 28 6.98 3.14 8.55
C THR A 28 6.33 1.95 7.85
N THR A 29 7.00 0.78 7.82
CA THR A 29 6.52 -0.43 7.15
C THR A 29 6.65 -1.68 8.03
N SER A 30 6.17 -2.82 7.53
CA SER A 30 6.36 -4.14 8.14
C SER A 30 7.75 -4.75 7.91
N LYS A 31 8.69 -3.99 7.31
CA LYS A 31 10.07 -4.42 7.06
C LYS A 31 11.06 -3.38 7.62
N LYS A 32 12.30 -3.81 7.91
CA LYS A 32 13.40 -2.92 8.35
C LYS A 32 13.72 -1.87 7.26
N VAL A 33 13.74 -2.31 6.01
CA VAL A 33 13.80 -1.46 4.82
C VAL A 33 12.61 -1.84 3.94
N GLY A 34 11.75 -0.87 3.64
CA GLY A 34 10.55 -1.11 2.87
C GLY A 34 9.96 0.19 2.34
N CYS A 35 9.10 0.06 1.32
CA CYS A 35 8.38 1.16 0.71
C CYS A 35 6.91 1.08 1.11
N PRO A 36 6.34 2.07 1.83
CA PRO A 36 4.91 2.11 2.07
C PRO A 36 4.16 2.38 0.77
N LEU A 37 3.04 1.69 0.56
CA LEU A 37 2.17 1.90 -0.58
C LEU A 37 0.90 2.63 -0.14
N TYR A 38 0.42 3.52 -1.00
CA TYR A 38 -0.83 4.27 -0.86
C TYR A 38 -1.75 3.90 -2.04
N PRO A 39 -2.53 2.80 -1.92
CA PRO A 39 -3.42 2.30 -2.98
C PRO A 39 -4.43 3.32 -3.48
N GLU A 40 -4.84 4.24 -2.61
CA GLU A 40 -5.76 5.32 -2.93
C GLU A 40 -5.14 6.44 -3.77
N GLY A 41 -3.84 6.36 -4.02
CA GLY A 41 -3.06 7.35 -4.76
C GLY A 41 -2.08 6.70 -5.73
N SER A 42 -0.79 6.98 -5.56
CA SER A 42 0.22 6.66 -6.57
C SER A 42 0.64 5.19 -6.63
N ALA A 43 0.22 4.33 -5.70
CA ALA A 43 0.69 2.94 -5.69
C ALA A 43 0.25 2.14 -6.93
N VAL A 44 -0.86 2.52 -7.58
CA VAL A 44 -1.31 1.84 -8.81
C VAL A 44 -0.34 2.00 -9.99
N ILE A 45 0.56 3.00 -9.94
CA ILE A 45 1.53 3.28 -11.02
C ILE A 45 2.51 2.10 -11.20
N ILE A 46 2.84 1.38 -10.11
CA ILE A 46 3.78 0.24 -10.18
C ILE A 46 3.11 -1.05 -10.63
N TRP A 47 1.81 -1.06 -10.92
CA TRP A 47 1.06 -2.28 -11.22
C TRP A 47 1.62 -3.03 -12.43
N ASN A 48 1.94 -2.31 -13.51
CA ASN A 48 2.51 -2.92 -14.72
C ASN A 48 3.97 -3.38 -14.55
N GLU A 49 4.58 -3.10 -13.39
CA GLU A 49 5.98 -3.39 -13.12
C GLU A 49 6.16 -4.35 -11.96
N LEU A 50 5.11 -4.97 -11.40
CA LEU A 50 5.24 -5.85 -10.25
C LEU A 50 6.21 -7.02 -10.47
N ILE A 51 6.36 -7.49 -11.72
CA ILE A 51 7.29 -8.56 -12.10
C ILE A 51 8.70 -8.02 -12.38
N THR A 52 8.80 -6.85 -13.01
CA THR A 52 10.08 -6.28 -13.45
C THR A 52 10.75 -5.39 -12.41
N MET A 53 10.04 -5.02 -11.34
CA MET A 53 10.49 -4.12 -10.29
C MET A 53 11.81 -4.54 -9.61
N PRO A 54 12.07 -5.82 -9.32
CA PRO A 54 13.37 -6.24 -8.78
C PRO A 54 14.54 -6.04 -9.75
N HIS A 55 14.26 -5.88 -11.05
CA HIS A 55 15.27 -5.78 -12.12
C HIS A 55 15.40 -4.36 -12.69
N ARG A 56 14.81 -3.35 -12.04
CA ARG A 56 14.95 -1.95 -12.45
C ARG A 56 16.39 -1.47 -12.31
N THR A 57 16.84 -0.67 -13.27
CA THR A 57 18.13 0.03 -13.20
C THR A 57 18.20 0.98 -12.00
N TYR A 58 17.08 1.63 -11.67
CA TYR A 58 16.99 2.60 -10.59
C TYR A 58 15.90 2.20 -9.59
N ASN A 59 16.24 2.31 -8.30
CA ASN A 59 15.32 2.03 -7.18
C ASN A 59 14.61 0.66 -7.29
N PRO A 60 15.35 -0.45 -7.46
CA PRO A 60 14.75 -1.78 -7.46
C PRO A 60 14.22 -2.13 -6.07
N PHE A 61 13.12 -2.87 -6.03
CA PHE A 61 12.56 -3.41 -4.79
C PHE A 61 12.22 -4.89 -4.96
N ASP A 62 12.57 -5.67 -3.95
CA ASP A 62 12.12 -7.05 -3.86
C ASP A 62 10.63 -7.10 -3.49
N ILE A 63 9.92 -7.96 -4.18
CA ILE A 63 8.51 -8.25 -3.94
C ILE A 63 8.31 -9.77 -3.93
N SER A 64 7.61 -10.26 -2.92
CA SER A 64 7.27 -11.67 -2.84
C SER A 64 6.11 -11.98 -3.79
N GLU A 65 6.01 -13.24 -4.20
CA GLU A 65 4.89 -13.71 -5.03
C GLU A 65 3.54 -13.44 -4.35
N GLU A 66 3.42 -13.77 -3.06
CA GLU A 66 2.22 -13.51 -2.25
C GLU A 66 1.83 -12.02 -2.28
N THR A 67 2.81 -11.12 -2.08
CA THR A 67 2.56 -9.68 -2.15
C THR A 67 2.14 -9.24 -3.55
N ARG A 68 2.73 -9.82 -4.60
CA ARG A 68 2.37 -9.52 -5.99
C ARG A 68 0.94 -9.94 -6.31
N GLU A 69 0.53 -11.13 -5.89
CA GLU A 69 -0.83 -11.64 -6.07
C GLU A 69 -1.85 -10.78 -5.30
N LEU A 70 -1.57 -10.45 -4.04
CA LEU A 70 -2.42 -9.57 -3.23
C LEU A 70 -2.58 -8.19 -3.88
N LEU A 71 -1.47 -7.59 -4.34
CA LEU A 71 -1.50 -6.29 -5.01
C LEU A 71 -2.29 -6.34 -6.31
N HIS A 72 -2.10 -7.38 -7.14
CA HIS A 72 -2.78 -7.51 -8.42
C HIS A 72 -4.28 -7.77 -8.24
N ASN A 73 -4.66 -8.81 -7.49
CA ASN A 73 -6.04 -9.31 -7.47
C ASN A 73 -6.96 -8.48 -6.56
N ASP A 74 -6.47 -8.07 -5.40
CA ASP A 74 -7.33 -7.49 -4.36
C ASP A 74 -7.17 -5.97 -4.29
N ILE A 75 -5.93 -5.48 -4.27
CA ILE A 75 -5.68 -4.06 -4.01
C ILE A 75 -5.85 -3.22 -5.29
N PHE A 76 -5.17 -3.55 -6.38
CA PHE A 76 -5.18 -2.72 -7.59
C PHE A 76 -6.41 -2.96 -8.48
N VAL A 77 -7.01 -4.16 -8.46
CA VAL A 77 -8.28 -4.41 -9.15
C VAL A 77 -9.45 -4.00 -8.26
N THR A 78 -9.64 -4.67 -7.11
CA THR A 78 -10.90 -4.59 -6.38
C THR A 78 -11.05 -3.28 -5.63
N LEU A 79 -10.09 -2.92 -4.78
CA LEU A 79 -10.15 -1.67 -4.02
C LEU A 79 -10.17 -0.43 -4.93
N ASN A 80 -9.36 -0.43 -6.00
CA ASN A 80 -9.36 0.69 -6.94
C ASN A 80 -10.70 0.84 -7.64
N ARG A 81 -11.33 -0.25 -8.10
CA ARG A 81 -12.68 -0.22 -8.70
C ARG A 81 -13.69 0.39 -7.73
N ASP A 82 -13.72 -0.09 -6.48
CA ASP A 82 -14.69 0.37 -5.48
C ASP A 82 -14.50 1.87 -5.16
N MET A 83 -13.26 2.34 -5.15
CA MET A 83 -12.94 3.75 -5.01
C MET A 83 -13.41 4.59 -6.21
N GLN A 84 -13.22 4.12 -7.43
CA GLN A 84 -13.69 4.84 -8.63
C GLN A 84 -15.22 4.92 -8.66
N LEU A 85 -15.91 3.83 -8.32
CA LEU A 85 -17.37 3.81 -8.21
C LEU A 85 -17.87 4.83 -7.19
N GLU A 86 -17.26 4.87 -6.00
CA GLU A 86 -17.60 5.85 -4.97
C GLU A 86 -17.39 7.30 -5.48
N LEU A 87 -16.33 7.57 -6.23
CA LEU A 87 -16.08 8.91 -6.79
C LEU A 87 -17.15 9.30 -7.83
N ILE A 88 -17.57 8.36 -8.68
CA ILE A 88 -18.64 8.58 -9.66
C ILE A 88 -19.96 8.87 -8.93
N GLU A 89 -20.33 8.07 -7.94
CA GLU A 89 -21.56 8.27 -7.17
C GLU A 89 -21.59 9.64 -6.48
N ARG A 90 -20.48 10.06 -5.88
CA ARG A 90 -20.38 11.40 -5.26
C ARG A 90 -20.52 12.52 -6.28
N ALA A 91 -19.96 12.34 -7.48
CA ALA A 91 -20.05 13.31 -8.56
C ALA A 91 -21.47 13.40 -9.14
N GLU A 92 -22.18 12.28 -9.26
CA GLU A 92 -23.53 12.20 -9.82
C GLU A 92 -24.61 12.65 -8.81
N TYR A 93 -24.49 12.24 -7.55
CA TYR A 93 -25.54 12.39 -6.54
C TYR A 93 -25.23 13.45 -5.47
N GLY A 94 -24.06 14.07 -5.50
CA GLY A 94 -23.70 15.19 -4.60
C GLY A 94 -23.60 14.82 -3.12
N ILE A 95 -23.38 13.53 -2.82
CA ILE A 95 -23.13 12.98 -1.48
C ILE A 95 -21.64 12.95 -1.13
#